data_AF-A0A2K1P106-F1
#
_entry.id   AF-A0A2K1P106-F1
#
_cell.length_a   1.000
_cell.length_b   1.000
_cell.length_c   1.000
_cell.angle_alpha   90.00
_cell.angle_beta   90.00
_cell.angle_gamma   90.00
#
_symmetry.space_group_name_H-M   'P 1'
#
loop_
_entity.id
_entity.type
_entity.pdbx_description
1 polymer ?
#
loop_
_entity_poly.entity_id
_entity_poly.type
_entity_poly.pdbx_seq_one_letter_code
_entity_poly.pdbx_strand_id
1 'polypeptide(L)'
;MKNKKFKEGFTLVEVLIVLGIISILASIAIPSVRGLINRANAVKVVTEMQNVQIAVMNYGIFNPNLSDLTFEKLLSDEYLTSKPENIEIDSTNPLEIKIQYTGDTPSATELKNINNNILIDNNTAYLVVKY
;
A
#
# COMPACT_ATOMS: atom_id res chain seq x y z
N MET A 1 30.03 57.85 24.82
CA MET A 1 30.65 56.51 24.84
C MET A 1 29.69 55.52 24.18
N LYS A 2 30.09 54.85 23.09
CA LYS A 2 29.22 53.92 22.35
C LYS A 2 29.44 52.50 22.89
N ASN A 3 28.46 51.95 23.60
CA ASN A 3 28.49 50.57 24.10
C ASN A 3 28.41 49.60 22.91
N LYS A 4 29.50 48.89 22.61
CA LYS A 4 29.48 47.76 21.66
C LYS A 4 28.71 46.62 22.32
N LYS A 5 27.48 46.38 21.88
CA LYS A 5 26.77 45.14 22.20
C LYS A 5 27.52 43.99 21.53
N PHE A 6 28.01 43.02 22.32
CA PHE A 6 28.51 41.76 21.78
C PHE A 6 27.34 41.06 21.06
N LYS A 7 27.58 40.60 19.83
CA LYS A 7 26.60 39.77 19.14
C LYS A 7 26.63 38.40 19.82
N GLU A 8 25.58 38.08 20.54
CA GLU A 8 25.35 36.74 21.07
C GLU A 8 25.10 35.80 19.89
N GLY A 9 26.01 34.86 19.68
CA GLY A 9 25.93 33.83 18.65
C GLY A 9 26.05 32.46 19.29
N PHE A 10 25.45 31.46 18.65
CA PHE A 10 25.56 30.06 19.07
C PHE A 10 27.01 29.59 19.00
N THR A 11 27.47 28.88 20.03
CA THR A 11 28.80 28.27 20.01
C THR A 11 28.79 27.00 19.16
N LEU A 12 29.93 26.67 18.55
CA LEU A 12 30.07 25.41 17.81
C LEU A 12 29.84 24.20 18.72
N VAL A 13 30.27 24.29 19.98
CA VAL A 13 30.11 23.22 20.98
C VAL A 13 28.62 22.95 21.25
N GLU A 14 27.79 23.99 21.38
CA GLU A 14 26.34 23.81 21.57
C GLU A 14 25.70 23.11 20.38
N VAL A 15 26.06 23.48 19.15
CA VAL A 15 25.54 22.81 17.94
C VAL A 15 25.98 21.34 17.88
N LEU A 16 27.23 21.04 18.25
CA LEU A 16 27.75 19.66 18.27
C LEU A 16 27.04 18.77 19.29
N ILE A 17 26.77 19.27 20.50
CA ILE A 17 26.04 18.52 21.53
C ILE A 17 24.60 18.24 21.05
N VAL A 18 23.93 19.24 20.47
CA VAL A 18 22.56 19.10 19.96
C VAL A 18 22.49 18.07 18.83
N LEU A 19 23.39 18.14 17.84
CA LEU A 19 23.47 17.16 16.77
C LEU A 19 23.81 15.76 17.30
N GLY A 20 24.64 15.66 18.33
CA GLY A 20 24.94 14.42 19.04
C GLY A 20 23.68 13.77 19.61
N ILE A 21 22.87 14.52 20.36
CA ILE A 21 21.61 14.00 20.94
C ILE A 21 20.60 13.64 19.84
N ILE A 22 20.42 14.50 18.82
CA ILE A 22 19.49 14.24 17.71
C ILE A 22 19.90 12.96 16.95
N SER A 23 21.19 12.72 16.72
CA SER A 23 21.66 11.53 15.99
C SER A 23 21.38 10.23 16.76
N ILE A 24 21.53 10.23 18.09
CA ILE A 24 21.20 9.08 18.94
C ILE A 24 19.69 8.80 18.87
N LEU A 25 18.86 9.84 19.05
CA LEU A 25 17.40 9.69 18.98
C LEU A 25 16.93 9.23 17.60
N ALA A 26 17.46 9.81 16.53
CA ALA A 26 17.11 9.46 15.15
C ALA A 26 17.46 8.00 14.82
N SER A 27 18.61 7.52 15.31
CA SER A 27 19.06 6.13 15.08
C SER A 27 18.08 5.10 15.65
N ILE A 28 17.43 5.40 16.77
CA ILE A 28 16.43 4.51 17.40
C ILE A 28 15.05 4.69 16.75
N ALA A 29 14.67 5.93 16.42
CA ALA A 29 13.32 6.23 15.92
C ALA A 29 13.07 5.81 14.46
N ILE A 30 14.02 6.03 13.55
CA ILE A 30 13.85 5.78 12.10
C ILE A 30 13.45 4.33 11.76
N PRO A 31 14.10 3.27 12.27
CA PRO A 31 13.74 1.89 11.89
C PRO A 31 12.31 1.53 12.33
N SER A 32 11.87 2.00 13.50
CA SER A 32 10.51 1.75 14.02
C SER A 32 9.45 2.37 13.11
N VAL A 33 9.64 3.62 12.69
CA VAL A 33 8.70 4.33 11.79
C VAL A 33 8.63 3.67 10.42
N ARG A 34 9.76 3.24 9.84
CA ARG A 34 9.79 2.55 8.55
C ARG A 34 8.99 1.24 8.56
N GLY A 35 9.13 0.43 9.62
CA GLY A 35 8.36 -0.81 9.75
C GLY A 35 6.85 -0.57 9.82
N LEU A 36 6.42 0.48 10.52
CA LEU A 36 5.02 0.86 10.61
C LEU A 36 4.46 1.31 9.24
N ILE A 37 5.22 2.12 8.50
CA ILE A 37 4.84 2.58 7.16
C ILE A 37 4.68 1.38 6.21
N ASN A 38 5.63 0.44 6.23
CA ASN A 38 5.55 -0.76 5.38
C ASN A 38 4.30 -1.60 5.67
N ARG A 39 3.98 -1.80 6.96
CA ARG A 39 2.76 -2.50 7.37
C ARG A 39 1.50 -1.74 6.97
N ALA A 40 1.48 -0.41 7.12
CA ALA A 40 0.35 0.41 6.69
C ALA A 40 0.12 0.31 5.17
N ASN A 41 1.19 0.32 4.38
CA ASN A 41 1.12 0.11 2.93
C ASN A 41 0.57 -1.29 2.60
N ALA A 42 0.96 -2.33 3.35
CA ALA A 42 0.44 -3.69 3.14
C ALA A 42 -1.05 -3.79 3.45
N VAL A 43 -1.50 -3.16 4.54
CA VAL A 43 -2.94 -3.10 4.86
C VAL A 43 -3.70 -2.32 3.80
N LYS A 44 -3.14 -1.21 3.29
CA LYS A 44 -3.72 -0.42 2.20
C LYS A 44 -3.94 -1.29 0.95
N VAL A 45 -2.90 -1.98 0.48
CA VAL A 45 -2.99 -2.85 -0.71
C VAL A 45 -4.02 -3.96 -0.52
N VAL A 46 -4.01 -4.64 0.64
CA VAL A 46 -5.03 -5.68 0.93
C VAL A 46 -6.44 -5.11 0.89
N THR A 47 -6.65 -3.92 1.44
CA THR A 47 -7.96 -3.25 1.44
C THR A 47 -8.39 -2.89 0.01
N GLU A 48 -7.47 -2.40 -0.81
CA GLU A 48 -7.74 -2.10 -2.23
C GLU A 48 -8.10 -3.37 -3.01
N MET A 49 -7.37 -4.47 -2.82
CA MET A 49 -7.70 -5.76 -3.44
C MET A 49 -9.09 -6.25 -3.01
N GLN A 50 -9.47 -6.10 -1.74
CA GLN A 50 -10.80 -6.45 -1.24
C GLN A 50 -11.90 -5.57 -1.82
N ASN A 51 -11.65 -4.27 -1.97
CA ASN A 51 -12.61 -3.36 -2.60
C ASN A 51 -12.86 -3.75 -4.06
N VAL A 52 -11.81 -4.10 -4.80
CA VAL A 52 -11.93 -4.65 -6.15
C VAL A 52 -12.69 -5.98 -6.13
N GLN A 53 -12.42 -6.86 -5.17
CA GLN A 53 -13.15 -8.12 -5.01
C GLN A 53 -14.66 -7.90 -4.84
N ILE A 54 -15.05 -6.95 -4.00
CA ILE A 54 -16.44 -6.59 -3.77
C ILE A 54 -17.06 -6.00 -5.05
N ALA A 55 -16.34 -5.13 -5.75
CA ALA A 55 -16.80 -4.56 -7.02
C ALA A 55 -17.06 -5.66 -8.08
N VAL A 56 -16.13 -6.61 -8.23
CA VAL A 56 -16.28 -7.75 -9.13
C VAL A 56 -17.49 -8.61 -8.75
N MET A 57 -17.64 -8.94 -7.46
CA MET A 57 -18.79 -9.71 -6.97
C MET A 57 -20.11 -8.99 -7.26
N ASN A 58 -20.20 -7.68 -6.99
CA ASN A 58 -21.40 -6.89 -7.22
C ASN A 58 -21.75 -6.80 -8.71
N TYR A 59 -20.76 -6.63 -9.57
CA TYR A 59 -20.96 -6.66 -11.02
C TYR A 59 -21.48 -8.03 -11.48
N GLY A 60 -20.95 -9.13 -10.92
CA GLY A 60 -21.37 -10.50 -11.22
C GLY A 60 -22.79 -10.88 -10.80
N ILE A 61 -23.41 -10.13 -9.89
CA ILE A 61 -24.83 -10.35 -9.53
C ILE A 61 -25.75 -10.07 -10.72
N PHE A 62 -25.44 -9.04 -11.51
CA PHE A 62 -26.26 -8.60 -12.65
C PHE A 62 -25.72 -9.10 -13.99
N ASN A 63 -24.46 -9.54 -14.02
CA ASN A 63 -23.77 -9.98 -15.24
C ASN A 63 -23.27 -11.42 -15.04
N PRO A 64 -23.96 -12.44 -15.61
CA PRO A 64 -23.60 -13.83 -15.40
C PRO A 64 -22.31 -14.26 -16.13
N ASN A 65 -21.83 -13.46 -17.08
CA ASN A 65 -20.58 -13.72 -17.79
C ASN A 65 -19.55 -12.64 -17.46
N LEU A 66 -18.47 -13.04 -16.79
CA LEU A 66 -17.38 -12.16 -16.37
C LEU A 66 -16.11 -12.30 -17.21
N SER A 67 -16.15 -13.07 -18.30
CA SER A 67 -14.96 -13.39 -19.13
C SER A 67 -14.27 -12.14 -19.71
N ASP A 68 -15.05 -11.08 -19.97
CA ASP A 68 -14.54 -9.81 -20.52
C ASP A 68 -14.43 -8.71 -19.45
N LEU A 69 -14.38 -9.05 -18.17
CA LEU A 69 -14.35 -8.06 -17.10
C LEU A 69 -13.00 -7.34 -17.08
N THR A 70 -13.05 -6.02 -17.17
CA THR A 70 -11.88 -5.14 -17.07
C THR A 70 -12.16 -4.03 -16.06
N PHE A 71 -11.11 -3.36 -15.59
CA PHE A 71 -11.26 -2.20 -14.72
C PHE A 71 -12.11 -1.09 -15.36
N GLU A 72 -11.99 -0.89 -16.67
CA GLU A 72 -12.76 0.15 -17.38
C GLU A 72 -14.27 -0.09 -17.29
N LYS A 73 -14.71 -1.36 -17.31
CA LYS A 73 -16.13 -1.71 -17.09
C LYS A 73 -16.57 -1.42 -15.66
N LEU A 74 -15.75 -1.80 -14.67
CA LEU A 74 -16.06 -1.52 -13.26
C LEU A 74 -16.10 -0.02 -12.96
N LEU A 75 -15.33 0.80 -13.67
CA LEU A 75 -15.34 2.26 -13.52
C LEU A 75 -16.55 2.90 -14.21
N SER A 76 -16.85 2.46 -15.45
CA SER A 76 -17.99 3.00 -16.22
C SER A 76 -19.34 2.66 -15.60
N ASP A 77 -19.48 1.48 -15.02
CA ASP A 77 -20.69 1.04 -14.33
C ASP A 77 -20.71 1.45 -12.83
N GLU A 78 -19.80 2.34 -12.42
CA GLU A 78 -19.75 2.97 -11.07
C GLU A 78 -19.52 1.99 -9.90
N TYR A 79 -19.03 0.78 -10.15
CA TYR A 79 -18.62 -0.17 -9.10
C TYR A 79 -17.30 0.21 -8.45
N LEU A 80 -16.45 0.98 -9.15
CA LEU A 80 -15.22 1.56 -8.64
C LEU A 80 -15.15 3.05 -8.99
N THR A 81 -14.51 3.84 -8.12
CA THR A 81 -14.29 5.27 -8.35
C THR A 81 -12.94 5.57 -9.01
N SER A 82 -11.99 4.63 -8.90
CA SER A 82 -10.64 4.76 -9.43
C SER A 82 -9.99 3.39 -9.55
N LYS A 83 -9.12 3.22 -10.54
CA LYS A 83 -8.26 2.03 -10.64
C LYS A 83 -7.17 2.11 -9.55
N PRO A 84 -7.06 1.11 -8.66
CA PRO A 84 -5.98 1.05 -7.68
C PRO A 84 -4.63 0.73 -8.34
N GLU A 85 -3.55 1.14 -7.66
CA GLU A 85 -2.18 0.98 -8.17
C GLU A 85 -1.70 -0.46 -8.00
N ASN A 86 -0.98 -0.99 -9.00
CA ASN A 86 -0.39 -2.33 -8.95
C ASN A 86 -1.39 -3.48 -8.68
N ILE A 87 -2.65 -3.29 -9.07
CA ILE A 87 -3.67 -4.34 -9.01
C ILE A 87 -4.20 -4.59 -10.42
N GLU A 88 -4.21 -5.85 -10.81
CA GLU A 88 -4.70 -6.33 -12.10
C GLU A 88 -5.85 -7.32 -11.92
N ILE A 89 -6.78 -7.32 -12.88
CA ILE A 89 -7.87 -8.29 -12.96
C ILE A 89 -7.55 -9.22 -14.11
N ASP A 90 -7.47 -10.50 -13.81
CA ASP A 90 -7.32 -11.57 -14.78
C ASP A 90 -8.65 -12.34 -14.86
N SER A 91 -9.33 -12.17 -16.00
CA SER A 91 -10.61 -12.80 -16.34
C SER A 91 -10.45 -13.95 -17.34
N THR A 92 -9.23 -14.45 -17.56
CA THR A 92 -8.97 -15.50 -18.56
C THR A 92 -9.64 -16.83 -18.24
N ASN A 93 -9.95 -17.09 -16.97
CA ASN A 93 -10.65 -18.29 -16.54
C ASN A 93 -12.18 -18.05 -16.56
N PRO A 94 -12.95 -18.88 -17.28
CA PRO A 94 -14.41 -18.72 -17.38
C PRO A 94 -15.18 -19.03 -16.08
N LEU A 95 -14.51 -19.51 -15.02
CA LEU A 95 -15.13 -19.89 -13.75
C LEU A 95 -14.59 -19.10 -12.54
N GLU A 96 -13.57 -18.28 -12.76
CA GLU A 96 -12.99 -17.47 -11.69
C GLU A 96 -12.33 -16.19 -12.22
N ILE A 97 -12.43 -15.12 -11.44
CA ILE A 97 -11.69 -13.88 -11.66
C ILE A 97 -10.57 -13.83 -10.62
N LYS A 98 -9.34 -13.60 -11.08
CA LYS A 98 -8.18 -13.38 -10.20
C LYS A 98 -7.90 -11.89 -10.10
N ILE A 99 -7.77 -11.40 -8.88
CA ILE A 99 -7.39 -10.03 -8.56
C ILE A 99 -5.96 -10.09 -8.05
N GLN A 100 -5.00 -9.73 -8.89
CA GLN A 100 -3.57 -9.94 -8.67
C GLN A 100 -2.90 -8.64 -8.25
N TYR A 101 -2.00 -8.73 -7.27
CA TYR A 101 -1.11 -7.64 -6.91
C TYR A 101 0.20 -7.79 -7.68
N THR A 102 0.51 -6.82 -8.54
CA THR A 102 1.68 -6.83 -9.44
C THR A 102 2.87 -6.03 -8.91
N GLY A 103 2.78 -5.46 -7.71
CA GLY A 103 3.86 -4.70 -7.10
C GLY A 103 4.88 -5.58 -6.36
N ASP A 104 6.10 -5.08 -6.21
CA ASP A 104 7.18 -5.80 -5.51
C ASP A 104 7.12 -5.65 -3.98
N THR A 105 6.60 -4.51 -3.52
CA THR A 105 6.50 -4.19 -2.09
C THR A 105 5.12 -3.64 -1.79
N PRO A 106 4.35 -4.21 -0.87
CA PRO A 106 4.71 -5.29 0.07
C PRO A 106 4.71 -6.68 -0.55
N SER A 107 5.50 -7.60 -0.01
CA SER A 107 5.62 -8.96 -0.56
C SER A 107 4.32 -9.75 -0.45
N ALA A 108 4.12 -10.72 -1.34
CA ALA A 108 2.92 -11.56 -1.33
C ALA A 108 2.69 -12.28 0.02
N THR A 109 3.77 -12.67 0.70
CA THR A 109 3.71 -13.27 2.04
C THR A 109 3.21 -12.29 3.10
N GLU A 110 3.66 -11.03 3.04
CA GLU A 110 3.17 -9.98 3.97
C GLU A 110 1.69 -9.71 3.76
N LEU A 111 1.22 -9.67 2.52
CA LEU A 111 -0.20 -9.50 2.20
C LEU A 111 -1.03 -10.68 2.73
N LYS A 112 -0.57 -11.92 2.51
CA LYS A 112 -1.22 -13.13 3.03
C LYS A 112 -1.29 -13.18 4.56
N ASN A 113 -0.26 -12.68 5.25
CA ASN A 113 -0.27 -12.59 6.71
C ASN A 113 -1.32 -11.60 7.25
N ILE A 114 -1.75 -10.63 6.43
CA ILE A 114 -2.80 -9.66 6.78
C ILE A 114 -4.18 -10.24 6.47
N ASN A 115 -4.32 -10.92 5.31
CA ASN A 115 -5.57 -11.55 4.91
C ASN A 115 -5.33 -12.98 4.40
N ASN A 116 -5.80 -13.95 5.18
CA ASN A 116 -5.64 -15.38 4.92
C ASN A 116 -6.35 -15.87 3.64
N ASN A 117 -7.28 -15.09 3.09
CA ASN A 117 -7.96 -15.42 1.84
C ASN A 117 -7.10 -15.13 0.61
N ILE A 118 -5.99 -14.40 0.77
CA ILE A 118 -5.02 -14.15 -0.30
C ILE A 118 -4.23 -15.42 -0.58
N LEU A 119 -4.25 -15.82 -1.84
CA LEU A 119 -3.47 -16.92 -2.38
C LEU A 119 -2.17 -16.37 -2.99
N ILE A 120 -1.16 -17.23 -3.10
CA ILE A 120 0.14 -16.86 -3.66
C ILE A 120 0.49 -17.85 -4.76
N ASP A 121 0.85 -17.34 -5.92
CA ASP A 121 1.38 -18.11 -7.04
C ASP A 121 2.59 -17.38 -7.60
N ASN A 122 3.72 -18.07 -7.75
CA ASN A 122 4.99 -17.51 -8.20
C ASN A 122 5.35 -16.15 -7.56
N ASN A 123 5.18 -16.04 -6.23
CA ASN A 123 5.43 -14.83 -5.45
C ASN A 123 4.49 -13.64 -5.75
N THR A 124 3.41 -13.86 -6.49
CA THR A 124 2.32 -12.90 -6.75
C THR A 124 1.15 -13.20 -5.83
N ALA A 125 0.68 -12.20 -5.10
CA ALA A 125 -0.51 -12.32 -4.25
C ALA A 125 -1.78 -12.11 -5.08
N TYR A 126 -2.79 -12.95 -4.90
CA TYR A 126 -4.07 -12.78 -5.57
C TYR A 126 -5.27 -13.20 -4.73
N LEU A 127 -6.40 -12.53 -4.96
CA LEU A 127 -7.72 -12.94 -4.49
C LEU A 127 -8.49 -13.59 -5.64
N VAL A 128 -9.42 -14.47 -5.31
CA VAL A 128 -10.27 -15.15 -6.28
C VAL A 128 -11.73 -14.81 -6.03
N VAL A 129 -12.45 -14.49 -7.10
CA VAL A 129 -13.92 -14.45 -7.12
C VAL A 129 -14.42 -15.56 -8.02
N LYS A 130 -15.20 -16.49 -7.47
CA LYS A 130 -15.83 -17.56 -8.23
C LYS A 130 -17.27 -17.16 -8.55
N TYR A 131 -17.74 -17.50 -9.73
CA TYR A 131 -19.10 -17.18 -10.20
C TYR A 131 -19.70 -18.38 -10.94
#